data_AF-T1I9P1-F1
#
_entry.id   AF-T1I9P1-F1
#
_cell.length_a   1.000
_cell.length_b   1.000
_cell.length_c   1.000
_cell.angle_alpha   90.00
_cell.angle_beta   90.00
_cell.angle_gamma   90.00
#
_symmetry.space_group_name_H-M   'P 1'
#
loop_
_entity.id
_entity.type
_entity.pdbx_description
1 polymer ?
#
loop_
_entity_poly.entity_id
_entity_poly.type
_entity_poly.pdbx_seq_one_letter_code
_entity_poly.pdbx_strand_id
1 'polypeptide(L)'
;MKDPNNISASYNKSIREIKNTPPNKLPAVGEDKESDDSPFDDDDDDCINIFAPFAQKSANITEAWKTETINYTKLDQAPVDVDILEWWKTLEDSFKNLSRMAKDIFSICATSVPS
;
A
#
# COMPACT_ATOMS: atom_id res chain seq x y z
N MET A 1 -40.67 -11.55 -7.03
CA MET A 1 -40.33 -10.13 -6.85
C MET A 1 -39.56 -10.02 -5.54
N LYS A 2 -38.27 -9.63 -5.53
CA LYS A 2 -37.47 -9.55 -4.29
C LYS A 2 -37.44 -8.08 -3.88
N ASP A 3 -37.98 -7.76 -2.71
CA ASP A 3 -38.23 -6.39 -2.28
C ASP A 3 -36.92 -5.58 -2.15
N PRO A 4 -36.77 -4.44 -2.84
CA PRO A 4 -35.53 -3.65 -2.86
C PRO A 4 -35.19 -3.03 -1.48
N ASN A 5 -36.15 -2.98 -0.56
CA ASN A 5 -35.97 -2.43 0.78
C ASN A 5 -35.16 -3.33 1.74
N ASN A 6 -35.02 -4.62 1.44
CA ASN A 6 -34.26 -5.55 2.29
C ASN A 6 -32.73 -5.35 2.14
N ILE A 7 -32.29 -4.99 0.94
CA ILE A 7 -30.86 -4.83 0.62
C ILE A 7 -30.29 -3.58 1.32
N SER A 8 -31.06 -2.49 1.32
CA SER A 8 -30.69 -1.24 2.00
C SER A 8 -30.52 -1.44 3.52
N ALA A 9 -31.45 -2.16 4.16
CA ALA A 9 -31.39 -2.41 5.60
C ALA A 9 -30.19 -3.32 5.98
N SER A 10 -29.92 -4.34 5.16
CA SER A 10 -28.79 -5.26 5.36
C SER A 10 -27.44 -4.55 5.24
N TYR A 11 -27.28 -3.69 4.23
CA TYR A 11 -26.05 -2.92 4.03
C TYR A 11 -25.78 -1.97 5.20
N ASN A 12 -26.79 -1.20 5.62
CA ASN A 12 -26.64 -0.23 6.71
C ASN A 12 -26.36 -0.88 8.08
N LYS A 13 -26.84 -2.11 8.30
CA LYS A 13 -26.50 -2.89 9.49
C LYS A 13 -25.03 -3.30 9.49
N SER A 14 -24.54 -3.80 8.35
CA SER A 14 -23.17 -4.31 8.21
C SER A 14 -22.11 -3.21 8.37
N ILE A 15 -22.36 -2.01 7.83
CA ILE A 15 -21.45 -0.86 7.99
C ILE A 15 -21.35 -0.38 9.45
N ARG A 16 -22.44 -0.46 10.21
CA ARG A 16 -22.45 -0.06 11.62
C ARG A 16 -21.67 -1.04 12.50
N GLU A 17 -21.69 -2.32 12.15
CA GLU A 17 -20.96 -3.38 12.83
C GLU A 17 -19.45 -3.26 12.64
N ILE A 18 -19.00 -2.92 11.42
CA ILE A 18 -17.58 -2.68 11.12
C ILE A 18 -17.05 -1.45 11.88
N LYS A 19 -17.81 -0.36 11.91
CA LYS A 19 -17.38 0.89 12.57
C LYS A 19 -17.26 0.78 14.09
N ASN A 20 -17.98 -0.14 14.71
CA ASN A 20 -18.00 -0.31 16.16
C ASN A 20 -17.08 -1.44 16.64
N THR A 21 -16.35 -2.11 15.74
CA THR A 21 -15.42 -3.18 16.11
C THR A 21 -14.04 -2.57 16.41
N PRO A 22 -13.50 -2.73 17.63
CA PRO A 22 -12.14 -2.29 17.93
C PRO A 22 -11.12 -3.02 17.04
N PRO A 23 -10.05 -2.35 16.59
CA PRO A 23 -9.14 -2.87 15.56
C PRO A 23 -8.37 -4.14 15.93
N ASN A 24 -8.45 -4.62 17.18
CA ASN A 24 -7.70 -5.78 17.67
C ASN A 24 -8.53 -7.05 17.89
N LYS A 25 -9.78 -7.13 17.43
CA LYS A 25 -10.57 -8.37 17.57
C LYS A 25 -10.51 -9.22 16.30
N LEU A 26 -9.39 -9.93 16.11
CA LEU A 26 -9.38 -11.12 15.27
C LEU A 26 -10.36 -12.16 15.85
N PRO A 27 -11.08 -12.96 15.04
CA PRO A 27 -11.85 -14.07 15.57
C PRO A 27 -10.88 -15.07 16.21
N ALA A 28 -11.02 -15.27 17.52
CA ALA A 28 -10.32 -16.30 18.25
C ALA A 28 -10.68 -17.66 17.63
N VAL A 29 -9.69 -18.33 17.04
CA VAL A 29 -9.73 -19.77 16.80
C VAL A 29 -9.83 -20.42 18.19
N GLY A 30 -10.70 -21.41 18.33
CA GLY A 30 -10.91 -22.09 19.60
C GLY A 30 -9.60 -22.66 20.13
N GLU A 31 -9.25 -22.30 21.36
CA GLU A 31 -8.19 -22.94 22.12
C GLU A 31 -8.81 -23.47 23.41
N ASP A 32 -9.08 -24.76 23.35
CA ASP A 32 -9.19 -25.72 24.43
C ASP A 32 -8.02 -25.53 25.40
N LYS A 33 -8.33 -25.58 26.70
CA LYS A 33 -7.35 -25.42 27.78
C LYS A 33 -6.39 -26.61 27.84
N GLU A 34 -5.09 -26.37 27.98
CA GLU A 34 -4.28 -27.09 28.98
C GLU A 34 -3.00 -26.32 29.35
N SER A 35 -2.72 -26.34 30.64
CA SER A 35 -1.60 -25.73 31.36
C SER A 35 -0.30 -26.50 31.18
N ASP A 36 0.84 -25.83 31.10
CA ASP A 36 2.05 -26.30 31.80
C ASP A 36 3.05 -25.16 32.06
N ASP A 37 3.54 -25.09 33.29
CA ASP A 37 4.58 -24.16 33.73
C ASP A 37 5.87 -24.43 32.96
N SER A 38 6.37 -23.43 32.23
CA SER A 38 7.72 -23.46 31.68
C SER A 38 8.57 -22.37 32.35
N PRO A 39 9.42 -22.73 33.33
CA PRO A 39 10.35 -21.80 33.95
C PRO A 39 11.59 -21.69 33.05
N PHE A 40 11.47 -20.93 31.96
CA PHE A 40 12.61 -20.42 31.23
C PHE A 40 12.53 -18.90 31.24
N ASP A 41 13.03 -18.34 32.35
CA ASP A 41 13.71 -17.04 32.31
C ASP A 41 14.95 -17.24 31.43
N ASP A 42 14.82 -17.05 30.12
CA ASP A 42 15.95 -16.85 29.23
C ASP A 42 15.80 -15.48 28.57
N ASP A 43 16.71 -14.59 28.95
CA ASP A 43 16.91 -13.23 28.46
C ASP A 43 17.17 -13.21 26.93
N ASP A 44 16.12 -13.34 26.12
CA ASP A 44 16.18 -13.26 24.65
C ASP A 44 16.21 -11.80 24.12
N ASP A 45 16.96 -10.92 24.78
CA ASP A 45 17.13 -9.51 24.36
C ASP A 45 18.09 -9.36 23.16
N ASP A 46 18.66 -10.47 22.65
CA ASP A 46 19.59 -10.51 21.51
C ASP A 46 19.04 -11.26 20.28
N CYS A 47 17.72 -11.51 20.19
CA CYS A 47 17.17 -12.15 19.00
C CYS A 47 17.34 -11.24 17.75
N ILE A 48 18.27 -11.62 16.86
CA ILE A 48 18.53 -10.89 15.61
C ILE A 48 17.26 -10.95 14.75
N ASN A 49 16.50 -9.86 14.73
CA ASN A 49 15.32 -9.74 13.89
C ASN A 49 15.74 -9.64 12.41
N ILE A 50 15.74 -10.78 11.72
CA ILE A 50 16.10 -10.93 10.30
C ILE A 50 15.24 -10.02 9.40
N PHE A 51 14.05 -9.62 9.84
CA PHE A 51 13.14 -8.74 9.09
C PHE A 51 13.38 -7.25 9.31
N ALA A 52 14.14 -6.86 10.35
CA ALA A 52 14.41 -5.45 10.64
C ALA A 52 15.03 -4.68 9.45
N PRO A 53 16.01 -5.23 8.71
CA PRO A 53 16.54 -4.56 7.51
C PRO A 53 15.50 -4.35 6.40
N PHE A 54 14.56 -5.29 6.25
CA PHE A 54 13.48 -5.18 5.26
C PHE A 54 12.44 -4.14 5.66
N ALA A 55 12.06 -4.09 6.95
CA ALA A 55 11.16 -3.09 7.48
C ALA A 55 11.74 -1.68 7.27
N GLN A 56 13.01 -1.47 7.64
CA GLN A 56 13.68 -0.18 7.44
C GLN A 56 13.80 0.19 5.95
N LYS A 57 14.16 -0.75 5.08
CA LYS A 57 14.22 -0.52 3.64
C LYS A 57 12.86 -0.18 3.05
N SER A 58 11.80 -0.87 3.46
CA SER A 58 10.43 -0.60 2.99
C SER A 58 9.91 0.76 3.46
N ALA A 59 10.24 1.17 4.68
CA ALA A 59 9.90 2.50 5.20
C ALA A 59 10.61 3.61 4.40
N ASN A 60 11.92 3.45 4.16
CA ASN A 60 12.71 4.42 3.39
C ASN A 60 12.19 4.57 1.95
N ILE A 61 11.78 3.46 1.32
CA ILE A 61 11.13 3.51 0.00
C ILE A 61 9.81 4.27 0.11
N THR A 62 8.95 3.93 1.07
CA THR A 62 7.64 4.56 1.23
C THR A 62 7.74 6.08 1.41
N GLU A 63 8.70 6.56 2.20
CA GLU A 63 8.90 8.00 2.40
C GLU A 63 9.44 8.69 1.14
N ALA A 64 10.41 8.10 0.43
CA ALA A 64 10.92 8.65 -0.82
C ALA A 64 9.82 8.83 -1.88
N TRP A 65 8.92 7.84 -2.01
CA TRP A 65 7.79 7.91 -2.94
C TRP A 65 6.77 8.99 -2.56
N LYS A 66 6.48 9.15 -1.26
CA LYS A 66 5.60 10.23 -0.77
C LYS A 66 6.19 11.60 -1.10
N THR A 67 7.48 11.81 -0.80
CA THR A 67 8.16 13.07 -1.08
C THR A 67 8.20 13.38 -2.58
N GLU A 68 8.57 12.42 -3.43
CA GLU A 68 8.54 12.60 -4.88
C GLU A 68 7.14 12.97 -5.38
N THR A 69 6.09 12.30 -4.89
CA THR A 69 4.70 12.59 -5.28
C THR A 69 4.29 14.01 -4.90
N ILE A 70 4.61 14.46 -3.69
CA ILE A 70 4.32 15.82 -3.21
C ILE A 70 5.09 16.87 -4.02
N ASN A 71 6.32 16.58 -4.42
CA ASN A 71 7.11 17.50 -5.23
C ASN A 71 6.60 17.57 -6.67
N TYR A 72 6.14 16.44 -7.22
CA TYR A 72 5.58 16.37 -8.57
C TYR A 72 4.29 17.19 -8.69
N THR A 73 3.41 17.16 -7.68
CA THR A 73 2.17 17.96 -7.70
C THR A 73 2.39 19.47 -7.66
N LYS A 74 3.61 19.91 -7.34
CA LYS A 74 4.01 21.33 -7.37
C LYS A 74 4.78 21.70 -8.64
N LEU A 75 5.16 20.71 -9.45
CA LEU A 75 5.88 20.93 -10.70
C LEU A 75 4.90 21.48 -11.74
N ASP A 76 5.40 22.36 -12.61
CA ASP A 76 4.64 22.80 -13.77
C ASP A 76 4.29 21.62 -14.68
N GLN A 77 3.12 21.71 -15.31
CA GLN A 77 2.66 20.68 -16.23
C GLN A 77 3.59 20.58 -17.45
N ALA A 78 3.79 19.36 -17.95
CA ALA A 78 4.53 19.15 -19.18
C ALA A 78 3.95 20.00 -20.34
N PRO A 79 4.80 20.63 -21.18
CA PRO A 79 4.33 21.31 -22.38
C PRO A 79 3.57 20.36 -23.30
N VAL A 80 2.54 20.86 -23.99
CA VAL A 80 1.65 20.05 -24.83
C VAL A 80 2.38 19.39 -26.01
N ASP A 81 3.38 20.07 -26.57
CA ASP A 81 4.06 19.66 -27.80
C ASP A 81 5.35 18.85 -27.55
N VAL A 82 5.56 18.37 -26.33
CA VAL A 82 6.75 17.60 -25.95
C VAL A 82 6.43 16.11 -25.88
N ASP A 83 7.36 15.28 -26.37
CA ASP A 83 7.30 13.84 -26.14
C ASP A 83 7.33 13.57 -24.63
N ILE A 84 6.25 12.97 -24.13
CA ILE A 84 6.08 12.75 -22.69
C ILE A 84 7.16 11.85 -22.09
N LEU A 85 7.70 10.88 -22.86
CA LEU A 85 8.78 10.00 -22.41
C LEU A 85 10.11 10.75 -22.35
N GLU A 86 10.37 11.66 -23.30
CA GLU A 86 11.54 12.55 -23.24
C GLU A 86 11.45 13.53 -22.08
N TRP A 87 10.26 14.09 -21.81
CA TRP A 87 10.06 14.97 -20.66
C TRP A 87 10.37 14.24 -19.34
N TRP A 88 9.81 13.04 -19.13
CA TRP A 88 10.12 12.21 -17.96
C TRP A 88 11.59 11.79 -17.86
N LYS A 89 12.32 11.75 -18.99
CA LYS A 89 13.76 11.50 -18.97
C LYS A 89 14.54 12.69 -18.40
N THR A 90 14.10 13.92 -18.62
CA THR A 90 14.74 15.11 -18.02
C THR A 90 14.53 15.20 -16.52
N LEU A 91 13.46 14.57 -16.01
CA LEU A 91 13.08 14.56 -14.60
C LEU A 91 13.70 13.41 -13.79
N GLU A 92 14.45 12.50 -14.43
CA GLU A 92 14.92 11.25 -13.82
C GLU A 92 15.83 11.46 -12.61
N ASP A 93 16.65 12.52 -12.62
CA ASP A 93 17.53 12.86 -11.51
C ASP A 93 16.76 13.39 -10.29
N SER A 94 15.63 14.06 -10.52
CA SER A 94 14.81 14.70 -9.48
C SER A 94 13.68 13.79 -8.96
N PHE A 95 13.16 12.92 -9.83
CA PHE A 95 11.99 12.08 -9.60
C PHE A 95 12.31 10.64 -10.04
N LYS A 96 13.30 10.03 -9.40
CA LYS A 96 13.87 8.75 -9.86
C LYS A 96 12.85 7.62 -9.89
N ASN A 97 12.00 7.54 -8.87
CA ASN A 97 11.02 6.46 -8.78
C ASN A 97 9.82 6.73 -9.70
N LEU A 98 9.30 7.96 -9.69
CA LEU A 98 8.18 8.34 -10.54
C LEU A 98 8.52 8.31 -12.03
N SER A 99 9.70 8.82 -12.43
CA SER A 99 10.12 8.82 -13.84
C SER A 99 10.25 7.41 -14.40
N ARG A 100 10.75 6.47 -13.59
CA ARG A 100 10.82 5.06 -13.97
C ARG A 100 9.42 4.47 -14.17
N MET A 101 8.53 4.64 -13.20
CA MET A 101 7.14 4.16 -13.29
C MET A 101 6.40 4.78 -14.47
N ALA A 102 6.55 6.09 -14.69
CA ALA A 102 5.90 6.80 -15.79
C ALA A 102 6.33 6.24 -17.15
N LYS A 103 7.63 6.03 -17.35
CA LYS A 103 8.15 5.39 -18.56
C LYS A 103 7.57 4.00 -18.76
N ASP A 104 7.51 3.19 -17.71
CA ASP A 104 6.95 1.83 -17.78
C ASP A 104 5.46 1.85 -18.19
N ILE A 105 4.67 2.79 -17.65
CA ILE A 105 3.23 2.92 -17.95
C ILE A 105 3.01 3.48 -19.35
N PHE A 106 3.67 4.59 -19.71
CA PHE A 106 3.44 5.27 -20.98
C PHE A 106 4.05 4.54 -22.18
N SER A 107 4.98 3.60 -21.95
CA SER A 107 5.48 2.72 -23.00
C SER A 107 4.45 1.66 -23.43
N ILE A 108 3.39 1.47 -22.66
CA ILE A 108 2.32 0.51 -23.00
C ILE A 108 1.43 1.14 -24.07
N CYS A 109 1.29 0.45 -25.20
CA CYS A 109 0.34 0.85 -26.23
C CYS A 109 -1.09 0.84 -25.67
N ALA A 110 -1.82 1.94 -25.85
CA ALA A 110 -3.21 2.03 -25.42
C ALA A 110 -4.11 1.00 -26.12
N THR A 111 -3.72 0.57 -27.32
CA THR A 111 -4.42 -0.43 -28.13
C THR A 111 -3.61 -1.72 -28.22
N SER A 112 -4.32 -2.86 -28.26
CA SER A 112 -3.71 -4.18 -28.50
C SER A 112 -3.20 -4.37 -29.93
N VAL A 113 -3.56 -3.45 -30.83
CA VAL A 113 -3.10 -3.44 -32.22
C VAL A 113 -2.12 -2.28 -32.37
N PRO A 114 -0.86 -2.55 -32.78
CA PRO A 114 0.10 -1.49 -33.08
C PRO A 114 -0.35 -0.69 -34.30
N SER A 115 -0.17 0.63 -34.25
CA SER A 115 -0.51 1.57 -35.35
C SER A 115 0.60 1.66 -36.39
#